data_AF-E0UBB3-F1
#
_entry.id   AF-E0UBB3-F1
#
_cell.length_a   1.000
_cell.length_b   1.000
_cell.length_c   1.000
_cell.angle_alpha   90.00
_cell.angle_beta   90.00
_cell.angle_gamma   90.00
#
_symmetry.space_group_name_H-M   'P 1'
#
loop_
_entity.id
_entity.type
_entity.pdbx_description
1 polymer ?
#
loop_
_entity_poly.entity_id
_entity_poly.type
_entity_poly.pdbx_seq_one_letter_code
_entity_poly.pdbx_strand_id
1 'polypeptide(L)' 'MVEKLKAIYRDGIFIPDKICNFPQNTIVELTIKPSRNVKTEVIDPEARQQILKTLLERMRQTVASKCSESE' A
#
# COMPACT_ATOMS: atom_id res chain seq x y z
N MET A 1 -8.45 13.84 24.77
CA MET A 1 -8.97 13.16 23.55
C MET A 1 -8.09 13.57 22.39
N VAL A 2 -7.77 12.65 21.47
CA VAL A 2 -6.96 12.96 20.27
C VAL A 2 -7.92 13.06 19.08
N GLU A 3 -8.05 14.26 18.51
CA GLU A 3 -8.85 14.46 17.30
C GLU A 3 -7.98 14.27 16.06
N LYS A 4 -8.40 13.39 15.15
CA LYS A 4 -7.70 13.14 13.89
C LYS A 4 -8.43 13.82 12.76
N LEU A 5 -7.75 14.76 12.11
CA LEU A 5 -8.29 15.51 10.99
C LEU A 5 -7.57 15.17 9.68
N LYS A 6 -8.29 15.22 8.57
CA LYS A 6 -7.70 15.19 7.23
C LYS A 6 -7.34 16.62 6.80
N ALA A 7 -6.24 16.74 6.07
CA ALA A 7 -5.83 17.99 5.47
C ALA A 7 -5.29 17.72 4.05
N ILE A 8 -5.43 18.72 3.19
CA ILE A 8 -4.83 18.76 1.87
C ILE A 8 -3.54 19.54 1.95
N TYR A 9 -2.45 18.95 1.48
CA TYR A 9 -1.19 19.66 1.29
C TYR A 9 -1.21 20.41 -0.03
N ARG A 10 -1.06 21.74 0.02
CA ARG A 10 -1.00 22.62 -1.14
C ARG A 10 0.01 23.73 -0.87
N ASP A 11 0.99 23.87 -1.75
CA ASP A 11 1.98 24.97 -1.72
C ASP A 11 2.69 25.16 -0.36
N GLY A 12 3.03 24.07 0.33
CA GLY A 12 3.70 24.13 1.64
C GLY A 12 2.75 24.28 2.83
N ILE A 13 1.44 24.39 2.59
CA ILE A 13 0.42 24.62 3.62
C ILE A 13 -0.48 23.39 3.75
N PHE A 14 -0.79 23.00 4.98
CA PHE A 14 -1.77 21.95 5.29
C PHE A 14 -3.14 22.58 5.56
N ILE A 15 -4.05 22.43 4.61
CA ILE A 15 -5.40 23.01 4.67
C ILE A 15 -6.35 21.94 5.24
N PRO A 16 -6.92 22.15 6.43
CA PRO A 16 -7.85 21.20 7.03
C PRO A 16 -9.12 21.06 6.17
N ASP A 17 -9.62 19.82 6.05
CA ASP A 17 -10.85 19.52 5.26
C ASP A 17 -12.12 20.11 5.90
N LYS A 18 -12.06 20.40 7.20
CA LYS A 18 -13.15 21.01 7.99
C LYS A 18 -12.63 22.19 8.78
N ILE A 19 -13.53 23.12 9.10
CA ILE A 19 -13.21 24.24 9.99
C ILE A 19 -12.90 23.69 11.38
N CYS A 20 -11.72 24.02 11.89
CA CYS A 20 -11.28 23.66 13.23
C CYS A 20 -11.24 24.90 14.12
N ASN A 21 -11.95 24.86 15.26
CA ASN A 21 -11.97 25.95 16.23
C ASN A 21 -10.89 25.75 17.31
N PHE A 22 -9.64 25.58 16.89
CA PHE A 22 -8.52 25.49 17.82
C PHE A 22 -8.00 26.88 18.19
N PRO A 23 -7.55 27.10 19.43
CA PRO A 23 -6.91 28.36 19.81
C PRO A 23 -5.63 28.58 19.01
N GLN A 24 -5.26 29.86 18.87
CA GLN A 24 -4.02 30.24 18.20
C GLN A 24 -2.82 29.57 18.89
N ASN A 25 -1.82 29.15 18.10
CA ASN A 25 -0.62 28.45 18.57
C ASN A 25 -0.85 27.04 19.13
N THR A 26 -1.97 26.39 18.79
CA THR A 26 -2.16 24.96 19.09
C THR A 26 -1.10 24.13 18.36
N ILE A 27 -0.34 23.33 19.12
CA ILE A 27 0.62 22.38 18.56
C ILE A 27 -0.14 21.16 18.06
N VAL A 28 0.15 20.75 16.83
CA VAL A 28 -0.48 19.59 16.19
C VAL A 28 0.58 18.61 15.71
N GLU A 29 0.23 17.33 15.73
CA GLU A 29 1.06 16.28 15.14
C GLU A 29 0.58 16.00 13.71
N LEU A 30 1.52 15.96 12.76
CA LEU A 30 1.23 15.70 11.36
C LEU A 30 1.63 14.28 10.97
N THR A 31 0.66 13.49 10.48
CA THR A 31 0.94 12.17 9.90
C THR A 31 0.64 12.19 8.41
N ILE A 32 1.67 12.04 7.57
CA ILE A 32 1.53 11.98 6.11
C ILE A 32 1.39 10.53 5.68
N LYS A 33 0.27 10.20 5.03
CA LYS A 33 0.10 8.91 4.36
C LYS A 33 0.51 9.08 2.89
N PRO A 34 1.64 8.52 2.44
CA PRO A 34 2.05 8.63 1.05
C PRO A 34 0.98 8.02 0.14
N SER A 35 0.55 8.75 -0.90
CA SER A 35 -0.42 8.27 -1.90
C SER A 35 0.17 7.28 -2.89
N ARG A 36 1.50 7.11 -2.89
CA ARG A 36 2.11 6.00 -3.60
C ARG A 36 1.61 4.73 -2.96
N ASN A 37 0.84 3.96 -3.73
CA ASN A 37 1.07 2.53 -3.83
C ASN A 37 2.57 2.38 -4.10
N VAL A 38 3.38 2.43 -3.05
CA VAL A 38 4.73 1.93 -3.09
C VAL A 38 4.46 0.47 -3.37
N LYS A 39 4.52 0.09 -4.66
CA LYS A 39 4.74 -1.30 -5.03
C LYS A 39 5.82 -1.72 -4.06
N THR A 40 5.50 -2.61 -3.14
CA THR A 40 6.49 -3.21 -2.28
C THR A 40 7.49 -3.79 -3.26
N GLU A 41 8.56 -3.04 -3.53
CA GLU A 41 9.64 -3.54 -4.34
C GLU A 41 10.08 -4.74 -3.53
N VAL A 42 9.95 -5.92 -4.13
CA VAL A 42 10.59 -7.10 -3.59
C VAL A 42 12.08 -6.81 -3.81
N ILE A 43 12.66 -6.04 -2.88
CA ILE A 43 14.04 -5.58 -2.87
C ILE A 43 14.97 -6.79 -2.74
N ASP A 44 14.45 -7.90 -2.22
CA ASP A 44 15.14 -9.17 -2.09
C ASP A 44 15.09 -9.98 -3.41
N PRO A 45 16.21 -10.08 -4.15
CA PRO A 45 16.28 -10.86 -5.37
C PRO A 45 16.02 -12.36 -5.14
N GLU A 46 16.32 -12.88 -3.95
CA GLU A 46 16.11 -14.27 -3.56
C GLU A 46 14.61 -14.56 -3.36
N ALA A 47 13.90 -13.67 -2.65
CA ALA A 47 12.46 -13.74 -2.50
C ALA A 47 11.73 -13.70 -3.87
N ARG A 48 12.22 -12.87 -4.80
CA ARG A 48 11.66 -12.79 -6.16
C ARG A 48 11.83 -14.12 -6.92
N GLN A 49 12.97 -14.79 -6.79
CA GLN A 49 13.20 -16.10 -7.42
C GLN A 49 12.31 -17.19 -6.83
N GLN A 50 12.13 -17.21 -5.50
CA GLN A 50 11.25 -18.18 -4.85
C GLN A 50 9.79 -18.01 -5.31
N ILE A 51 9.29 -16.77 -5.35
CA ILE A 51 7.92 -16.49 -5.84
C ILE A 51 7.74 -16.96 -7.28
N LEU A 52 8.73 -16.71 -8.16
CA LEU A 52 8.68 -17.14 -9.56
C LEU A 52 8.66 -18.67 -9.69
N LYS A 53 9.48 -19.37 -8.89
CA LYS A 53 9.55 -20.84 -8.88
C LYS A 53 8.22 -21.46 -8.45
N THR A 54 7.66 -20.99 -7.33
CA THR A 54 6.37 -21.47 -6.81
C THR A 54 5.21 -21.14 -7.76
N LEU A 55 5.27 -20.04 -8.51
CA LEU A 55 4.28 -19.73 -9.53
C LEU A 55 4.34 -20.72 -10.71
N LEU A 56 5.54 -21.01 -11.22
CA LEU A 56 5.75 -21.96 -12.31
C LEU A 56 5.35 -23.39 -11.93
N GLU A 57 5.65 -23.83 -10.71
CA GLU A 57 5.26 -25.16 -10.21
C GLU A 57 3.74 -25.32 -10.18
N ARG A 58 3.01 -24.31 -9.67
CA ARG A 58 1.54 -24.32 -9.66
C ARG A 58 0.94 -24.31 -11.07
N MET A 59 1.51 -23.52 -11.98
CA MET A 59 1.06 -23.50 -13.37
C MET A 59 1.25 -24.87 -14.04
N ARG A 60 2.40 -25.52 -13.84
CA ARG A 60 2.65 -26.87 -14.38
C ARG A 60 1.70 -27.90 -13.80
N GLN A 61 1.43 -27.85 -12.50
CA GLN A 61 0.48 -28.76 -11.85
C GLN A 61 -0.95 -28.56 -12.37
N THR A 62 -1.37 -27.31 -12.60
CA THR A 62 -2.70 -26.98 -13.14
C THR A 62 -2.85 -27.43 -14.60
N VAL A 63 -1.79 -27.38 -15.39
CA VAL A 63 -1.78 -27.86 -16.79
C VAL A 63 -1.76 -29.39 -16.82
N ALA A 64 -0.97 -30.04 -15.96
CA ALA A 64 -0.90 -31.50 -15.86
C ALA A 64 -2.22 -32.12 -15.36
N SER A 65 -2.93 -31.44 -14.44
CA SER A 65 -4.23 -31.91 -13.96
C SER A 65 -5.34 -31.79 -15.02
N LYS A 66 -5.23 -30.80 -15.93
CA LYS A 66 -6.23 -30.58 -16.99
C LYS A 66 -6.11 -31.50 -18.19
N CYS A 67 -4.96 -32.14 -18.41
CA CYS A 67 -4.81 -33.16 -19.46
C CYS A 67 -5.38 -34.53 -19.08
N SER A 68 -5.65 -34.79 -17.80
CA SER A 68 -6.12 -36.11 -17.33
C SER A 68 -7.65 -36.27 -17.34
N GLU A 69 -8.40 -35.22 -17.65
CA GLU A 69 -9.87 -35.20 -17.65
C GLU A 69 -10.48 -35.09 -19.07
N SER A 70 -9.66 -35.29 -20.10
CA SER A 70 -10.07 -35.26 -21.51
C SER A 70 -9.61 -36.53 -22.24
N GLU A 71 -10.08 -37.69 -21.77
CA GLU A 71 -10.00 -38.96 -22.51
C GLU A 71 -11.35 -39.66 -22.47
#